data_AF-A0A8J3QXU6-F1
#
_entry.id   AF-A0A8J3QXU6-F1
#
_cell.length_a   1.000
_cell.length_b   1.000
_cell.length_c   1.000
_cell.angle_alpha   90.00
_cell.angle_beta   90.00
_cell.angle_gamma   90.00
#
_symmetry.space_group_name_H-M   'P 1'
#
loop_
_entity.id
_entity.type
_entity.pdbx_description
1 polymer ?
#
loop_
_entity_poly.entity_id
_entity_poly.type
_entity_poly.pdbx_seq_one_letter_code
_entity_poly.pdbx_strand_id
1 'polypeptide(L)'
;MNTVNMVKRILGAAGVVRRELIGNTALDDSEAHHFEDLLHALDSAGLWNGVADDERTAIVETLMTSDEPEATWTAGGFWRADGEDLSKGDVEAWLTGMTKALADCGVDLRVSTVFSPGDPASTGYAVAINGVMLNLYDFAPDNLRVPASYDPWTDCSIIPAAEVNRLLVNAESDRRLALVWPGSQDGFSVLGHMEVLQRAAASAAADAGSWGLVVP
;
A
#
# COMPACT_ATOMS: atom_id res chain seq x y z
N MET A 1 25.01 3.99 -9.09
CA MET A 1 24.57 2.87 -9.97
C MET A 1 23.10 3.14 -10.30
N ASN A 2 22.63 3.09 -11.56
CA ASN A 2 21.21 3.37 -11.83
C ASN A 2 20.36 2.24 -11.23
N THR A 3 19.31 2.61 -10.50
CA THR A 3 18.20 1.80 -9.98
C THR A 3 17.85 0.60 -10.85
N VAL A 4 17.82 0.75 -12.18
CA VAL A 4 17.48 -0.33 -13.12
C VAL A 4 18.45 -1.51 -12.97
N ASN A 5 19.74 -1.22 -12.85
CA ASN A 5 20.78 -2.24 -12.71
C ASN A 5 20.81 -2.83 -11.29
N MET A 6 20.28 -2.11 -10.31
CA MET A 6 20.16 -2.56 -8.93
C MET A 6 18.98 -3.53 -8.79
N VAL A 7 17.79 -3.12 -9.24
CA VAL A 7 16.57 -3.94 -9.20
C VAL A 7 16.74 -5.20 -10.04
N LYS A 8 17.28 -5.12 -11.26
CA LYS A 8 17.61 -6.31 -12.08
C LYS A 8 18.59 -7.27 -11.42
N ARG A 9 19.54 -6.75 -10.63
CA ARG A 9 20.52 -7.58 -9.91
C ARG A 9 19.89 -8.24 -8.69
N ILE A 10 19.00 -7.53 -7.99
CA ILE A 10 18.22 -8.06 -6.87
C ILE A 10 17.24 -9.12 -7.37
N LEU A 11 16.47 -8.86 -8.43
CA LEU A 11 15.59 -9.84 -9.07
C LEU A 11 16.35 -11.05 -9.61
N GLY A 12 17.52 -10.83 -10.22
CA GLY A 12 18.38 -11.91 -10.68
C GLY A 12 18.89 -12.80 -9.53
N ALA A 13 19.17 -12.22 -8.36
CA ALA A 13 19.60 -12.96 -7.18
C ALA A 13 18.42 -13.63 -6.44
N ALA A 14 17.30 -12.91 -6.25
CA ALA A 14 16.09 -13.39 -5.60
C ALA A 14 15.41 -14.49 -6.43
N GLY A 15 15.36 -14.37 -7.76
CA GLY A 15 14.84 -15.41 -8.65
C GLY A 15 15.66 -16.71 -8.63
N VAL A 16 16.95 -16.64 -8.30
CA VAL A 16 17.81 -17.82 -8.11
C VAL A 16 17.58 -18.45 -6.73
N VAL A 17 17.41 -17.65 -5.67
CA VAL A 17 17.20 -18.15 -4.30
C VAL A 17 15.78 -18.68 -4.07
N ARG A 18 14.75 -18.04 -4.65
CA ARG A 18 13.33 -18.45 -4.48
C ARG A 18 13.00 -19.75 -5.23
N ARG A 19 13.72 -20.06 -6.32
CA ARG A 19 13.60 -21.33 -7.06
C ARG A 19 14.02 -22.56 -6.25
N GLU A 20 14.86 -22.38 -5.24
CA GLU A 20 15.40 -23.50 -4.45
C GLU A 20 14.61 -23.80 -3.16
N LEU A 21 13.75 -22.89 -2.68
CA LEU A 21 13.18 -23.00 -1.33
C LEU A 21 11.66 -23.26 -1.25
N ILE A 22 10.85 -22.87 -2.23
CA ILE A 22 9.38 -22.99 -2.13
C ILE A 22 8.79 -23.35 -3.50
N GLY A 23 8.01 -24.42 -3.56
CA GLY A 23 7.25 -24.77 -4.77
C GLY A 23 6.30 -23.64 -5.17
N ASN A 24 6.54 -23.06 -6.35
CA ASN A 24 5.62 -22.27 -7.17
C ASN A 24 4.72 -21.22 -6.48
N THR A 25 5.34 -20.21 -5.88
CA THR A 25 4.78 -18.85 -5.84
C THR A 25 5.86 -17.88 -6.30
N ALA A 26 6.21 -17.97 -7.59
CA ALA A 26 6.82 -16.84 -8.27
C ALA A 26 5.74 -15.75 -8.32
N LEU A 27 6.06 -14.52 -7.94
CA LEU A 27 5.35 -13.36 -8.48
C LEU A 27 5.29 -13.59 -10.00
N ASP A 28 4.11 -13.49 -10.60
CA ASP A 28 4.00 -13.67 -12.05
C ASP A 28 5.03 -12.74 -12.70
N ASP A 29 5.73 -13.19 -13.75
CA ASP A 29 6.80 -12.39 -14.36
C ASP A 29 6.26 -10.99 -14.75
N SER A 30 4.96 -10.86 -15.01
CA SER A 30 4.27 -9.59 -15.23
C SER A 30 4.20 -8.66 -14.01
N GLU A 31 3.99 -9.19 -12.80
CA GLU A 31 3.85 -8.41 -11.55
C GLU A 31 5.18 -7.81 -11.13
N ALA A 32 6.26 -8.59 -11.23
CA ALA A 32 7.61 -8.12 -10.96
C ALA A 32 7.97 -6.93 -11.87
N HIS A 33 7.66 -7.00 -13.17
CA HIS A 33 7.93 -5.90 -14.10
C HIS A 33 7.14 -4.64 -13.75
N HIS A 34 5.86 -4.74 -13.40
CA HIS A 34 5.09 -3.55 -13.04
C HIS A 34 5.59 -2.89 -11.75
N PHE A 35 6.04 -3.68 -10.78
CA PHE A 35 6.62 -3.16 -9.55
C PHE A 35 7.96 -2.45 -9.81
N GLU A 36 8.81 -2.98 -10.72
CA GLU A 36 10.02 -2.28 -11.17
C GLU A 36 9.68 -0.92 -11.80
N ASP A 37 8.68 -0.89 -12.69
CA ASP A 37 8.24 0.33 -13.38
C ASP A 37 7.71 1.39 -12.40
N LEU A 38 6.98 0.97 -11.36
CA LEU A 38 6.54 1.85 -10.27
C LEU A 38 7.74 2.44 -9.52
N LEU A 39 8.70 1.61 -9.09
CA LEU A 39 9.90 2.08 -8.40
C LEU A 39 10.69 3.07 -9.28
N HIS A 40 10.69 2.86 -10.60
CA HIS A 40 11.27 3.78 -11.56
C HIS A 40 10.52 5.10 -11.68
N ALA A 41 9.19 5.06 -11.71
CA ALA A 41 8.36 6.27 -11.77
C ALA A 41 8.53 7.10 -10.48
N LEU A 42 8.54 6.45 -9.32
CA LEU A 42 8.76 7.09 -8.03
C LEU A 42 10.19 7.65 -7.91
N ASP A 43 11.20 6.92 -8.36
CA ASP A 43 12.59 7.41 -8.44
C ASP A 43 12.71 8.64 -9.33
N SER A 44 12.13 8.58 -10.53
CA SER A 44 12.12 9.71 -11.48
C SER A 44 11.37 10.92 -10.93
N ALA A 45 10.36 10.70 -10.09
CA ALA A 45 9.65 11.73 -9.36
C ALA A 45 10.39 12.27 -8.12
N GLY A 46 11.52 11.67 -7.74
CA GLY A 46 12.37 12.12 -6.64
C GLY A 46 12.08 11.49 -5.27
N LEU A 47 11.47 10.30 -5.23
CA LEU A 47 11.19 9.56 -3.99
C LEU A 47 12.42 9.40 -3.08
N TRP A 48 13.59 9.19 -3.69
CA TRP A 48 14.84 8.87 -3.00
C TRP A 48 15.71 10.10 -2.70
N ASN A 49 15.20 11.31 -2.93
CA ASN A 49 15.97 12.52 -2.68
C ASN A 49 16.36 12.60 -1.19
N GLY A 50 17.67 12.57 -0.92
CA GLY A 50 18.22 12.62 0.44
C GLY A 50 18.33 11.25 1.13
N VAL A 51 17.98 10.15 0.47
CA VAL A 51 18.22 8.78 0.94
C VAL A 51 19.57 8.30 0.40
N ALA A 52 20.39 7.67 1.24
CA ALA A 52 21.68 7.15 0.80
C ALA A 52 21.53 5.92 -0.12
N ASP A 53 22.46 5.68 -1.04
CA ASP A 53 22.37 4.59 -2.03
C ASP A 53 22.27 3.20 -1.38
N ASP A 54 22.95 2.99 -0.25
CA ASP A 54 22.91 1.75 0.54
C ASP A 54 21.57 1.56 1.25
N GLU A 55 21.05 2.61 1.87
CA GLU A 55 19.71 2.61 2.48
C GLU A 55 18.62 2.35 1.43
N ARG A 56 18.72 3.03 0.28
CA ARG A 56 17.84 2.82 -0.87
C ARG A 56 17.87 1.36 -1.34
N THR A 57 19.06 0.77 -1.44
CA THR A 57 19.22 -0.64 -1.84
C THR A 57 18.49 -1.55 -0.84
N ALA A 58 18.73 -1.36 0.45
CA ALA A 58 18.11 -2.16 1.50
C ALA A 58 16.57 -2.02 1.52
N ILE A 59 16.04 -0.81 1.28
CA ILE A 59 14.59 -0.57 1.17
C ILE A 59 14.03 -1.34 -0.02
N VAL A 60 14.62 -1.20 -1.21
CA VAL A 60 14.17 -1.92 -2.40
C VAL A 60 14.26 -3.43 -2.20
N GLU A 61 15.34 -3.93 -1.60
CA GLU A 61 15.47 -5.36 -1.28
C GLU A 61 14.36 -5.82 -0.33
N THR A 62 14.07 -5.05 0.73
CA THR A 62 12.98 -5.36 1.68
C THR A 62 11.66 -5.46 0.94
N LEU A 63 11.35 -4.48 0.09
CA LEU A 63 10.11 -4.43 -0.68
C LEU A 63 9.96 -5.60 -1.67
N MET A 64 11.07 -6.09 -2.22
CA MET A 64 11.07 -7.17 -3.22
C MET A 64 11.09 -8.58 -2.63
N THR A 65 11.50 -8.72 -1.36
CA THR A 65 11.84 -10.04 -0.80
C THR A 65 11.01 -10.47 0.39
N SER A 66 10.39 -9.56 1.14
CA SER A 66 9.59 -9.96 2.30
C SER A 66 8.16 -10.34 1.91
N ASP A 67 7.66 -11.37 2.56
CA ASP A 67 6.24 -11.72 2.53
C ASP A 67 5.37 -10.64 3.22
N GLU A 68 6.02 -9.69 3.93
CA GLU A 68 5.42 -8.49 4.53
C GLU A 68 6.24 -7.23 4.16
N PRO A 69 5.97 -6.58 3.01
CA PRO A 69 6.80 -5.52 2.43
C PRO A 69 6.52 -4.16 3.06
N GLU A 70 6.80 -4.05 4.36
CA GLU A 70 6.85 -2.78 5.07
C GLU A 70 8.27 -2.22 5.06
N ALA A 71 8.45 -1.05 4.46
CA ALA A 71 9.73 -0.33 4.51
C ALA A 71 9.49 1.14 4.86
N THR A 72 10.23 1.66 5.84
CA THR A 72 10.14 3.07 6.27
C THR A 72 11.47 3.78 6.01
N TRP A 73 11.42 5.05 5.60
CA TRP A 73 12.61 5.87 5.37
C TRP A 73 12.33 7.36 5.62
N THR A 74 13.35 8.21 5.52
CA THR A 74 13.23 9.62 5.93
C THR A 74 12.16 10.40 5.15
N ALA A 75 11.92 10.05 3.88
CA ALA A 75 10.90 10.68 3.02
C ALA A 75 9.51 10.04 3.14
N GLY A 76 9.33 8.97 3.93
CA GLY A 76 8.03 8.36 4.21
C GLY A 76 8.08 6.84 4.44
N GLY A 77 7.22 6.10 3.76
CA GLY A 77 7.17 4.65 3.90
C GLY A 77 6.34 3.96 2.81
N PHE A 78 6.44 2.64 2.78
CA PHE A 78 5.76 1.76 1.83
C PHE A 78 5.21 0.56 2.60
N TRP A 79 3.95 0.20 2.32
CA TRP A 79 3.26 -0.91 2.97
C TRP A 79 2.39 -1.65 1.97
N ARG A 80 2.29 -2.97 2.11
CA ARG A 80 1.31 -3.78 1.39
C ARG A 80 -0.10 -3.31 1.73
N ALA A 81 -0.93 -3.16 0.71
CA ALA A 81 -2.33 -2.78 0.79
C ALA A 81 -3.13 -3.73 -0.12
N ASP A 82 -2.98 -5.03 0.12
CA ASP A 82 -3.66 -6.09 -0.61
C ASP A 82 -5.17 -5.97 -0.41
N GLY A 83 -5.90 -5.59 -1.46
CA GLY A 83 -7.34 -5.36 -1.41
C GLY A 83 -8.14 -6.59 -0.95
N GLU A 84 -7.66 -7.81 -1.25
CA GLU A 84 -8.30 -9.03 -0.77
C GLU A 84 -8.15 -9.16 0.75
N ASP A 85 -6.92 -9.07 1.27
CA ASP A 85 -6.64 -9.16 2.70
C ASP A 85 -7.32 -8.02 3.47
N LEU A 86 -7.24 -6.79 2.94
CA LEU A 86 -7.95 -5.64 3.49
C LEU A 86 -9.44 -5.90 3.56
N SER A 87 -10.06 -6.45 2.51
CA SER A 87 -11.49 -6.81 2.52
C SER A 87 -11.83 -7.93 3.52
N LYS A 88 -10.86 -8.73 3.96
CA LYS A 88 -11.04 -9.83 4.92
C LYS A 88 -10.83 -9.43 6.38
N GLY A 89 -10.51 -8.16 6.65
CA GLY A 89 -10.40 -7.66 8.02
C GLY A 89 -9.08 -6.96 8.35
N ASP A 90 -8.13 -6.88 7.43
CA ASP A 90 -6.76 -6.47 7.75
C ASP A 90 -6.51 -4.95 7.69
N VAL A 91 -7.54 -4.12 7.48
CA VAL A 91 -7.40 -2.65 7.46
C VAL A 91 -6.79 -2.12 8.76
N GLU A 92 -7.15 -2.68 9.91
CA GLU A 92 -6.56 -2.25 11.19
C GLU A 92 -5.07 -2.57 11.27
N ALA A 93 -4.66 -3.77 10.84
CA ALA A 93 -3.25 -4.19 10.85
C ALA A 93 -2.43 -3.32 9.89
N TRP A 94 -2.91 -3.15 8.66
CA TRP A 94 -2.30 -2.31 7.63
C TRP A 94 -2.07 -0.87 8.11
N LEU A 95 -3.09 -0.23 8.67
CA LEU A 95 -2.96 1.14 9.18
C LEU A 95 -2.10 1.23 10.44
N THR A 96 -2.14 0.22 11.30
CA THR A 96 -1.29 0.16 12.50
C THR A 96 0.19 0.11 12.13
N GLY A 97 0.56 -0.60 11.07
CA GLY A 97 1.91 -0.62 10.50
C GLY A 97 2.45 0.76 10.10
N MET A 98 1.57 1.72 9.82
CA MET A 98 1.94 3.10 9.45
C MET A 98 2.10 4.05 10.63
N THR A 99 1.66 3.66 11.83
CA THR A 99 1.46 4.58 12.98
C THR A 99 2.69 5.44 13.26
N LYS A 100 3.89 4.84 13.24
CA LYS A 100 5.14 5.57 13.50
C LYS A 100 5.42 6.63 12.44
N ALA A 101 5.29 6.28 11.16
CA ALA A 101 5.56 7.21 10.06
C ALA A 101 4.53 8.35 10.00
N LEU A 102 3.28 8.08 10.39
CA LEU A 102 2.24 9.09 10.51
C LEU A 102 2.45 10.00 11.73
N ALA A 103 2.97 9.47 12.84
CA ALA A 103 3.35 10.27 14.02
C ALA A 103 4.46 11.28 13.69
N ASP A 104 5.44 10.90 12.86
CA ASP A 104 6.46 11.81 12.34
C ASP A 104 5.85 12.96 11.48
N CYS A 105 4.63 12.77 10.98
CA CYS A 105 3.84 13.76 10.25
C CYS A 105 2.85 14.53 11.13
N GLY A 106 2.89 14.34 12.46
CA GLY A 106 1.99 15.00 13.41
C GLY A 106 0.63 14.31 13.60
N VAL A 107 0.45 13.10 13.08
CA VAL A 107 -0.80 12.33 13.22
C VAL A 107 -0.63 11.23 14.28
N ASP A 108 -1.29 11.38 15.43
CA ASP A 108 -1.48 10.28 16.40
C ASP A 108 -2.62 9.39 15.90
N LEU A 109 -2.28 8.29 15.22
CA LEU A 109 -3.25 7.38 14.63
C LEU A 109 -3.71 6.32 15.65
N ARG A 110 -5.02 6.20 15.82
CA ARG A 110 -5.68 5.14 16.59
C ARG A 110 -6.70 4.47 15.70
N VAL A 111 -6.55 3.16 15.52
CA VAL A 111 -7.43 2.35 14.69
C VAL A 111 -8.02 1.23 15.54
N SER A 112 -9.28 0.90 15.29
CA SER A 112 -9.92 -0.28 15.88
C SER A 112 -10.99 -0.83 14.94
N THR A 113 -10.99 -2.13 14.72
CA THR A 113 -12.08 -2.83 14.02
C THR A 113 -13.33 -2.83 14.89
N VAL A 114 -14.43 -2.27 14.37
CA VAL A 114 -15.72 -2.15 15.08
C VAL A 114 -16.62 -3.34 14.75
N PHE A 115 -16.70 -3.69 13.47
CA PHE A 115 -17.38 -4.88 12.96
C PHE A 115 -16.36 -5.64 12.14
N SER A 116 -16.16 -6.95 12.37
CA SER A 116 -15.17 -7.75 11.64
C SER A 116 -15.87 -8.73 10.71
N PRO A 117 -15.42 -8.89 9.44
CA PRO A 117 -15.99 -9.89 8.56
C PRO A 117 -15.67 -11.34 8.99
N GLY A 118 -14.69 -11.52 9.87
CA GLY A 118 -14.38 -12.81 10.50
C GLY A 118 -15.31 -13.16 11.67
N ASP A 119 -16.09 -12.21 12.20
CA ASP A 119 -17.03 -12.45 13.30
C ASP A 119 -18.39 -12.94 12.75
N PRO A 120 -18.85 -14.16 13.12
CA PRO A 120 -20.15 -14.69 12.69
C PRO A 120 -21.36 -13.85 13.11
N ALA A 121 -21.23 -12.98 14.12
CA ALA A 121 -22.30 -12.08 14.56
C ALA A 121 -22.27 -10.73 13.82
N SER A 122 -21.25 -10.46 13.01
CA SER A 122 -21.12 -9.19 12.29
C SER A 122 -22.16 -9.06 11.18
N THR A 123 -22.54 -7.81 10.92
CA THR A 123 -23.44 -7.44 9.81
C THR A 123 -22.70 -6.81 8.64
N GLY A 124 -21.38 -6.68 8.72
CA GLY A 124 -20.53 -6.09 7.70
C GLY A 124 -19.08 -5.94 8.15
N TYR A 125 -18.39 -4.95 7.59
CA TYR A 125 -17.04 -4.57 7.98
C TYR A 125 -16.96 -3.06 8.21
N ALA A 126 -16.53 -2.67 9.41
CA ALA A 126 -16.31 -1.28 9.77
C ALA A 126 -15.10 -1.12 10.68
N VAL A 127 -14.37 -0.03 10.48
CA VAL A 127 -13.24 0.37 11.31
C VAL A 127 -13.48 1.76 11.88
N ALA A 128 -12.91 2.06 13.04
CA ALA A 128 -12.88 3.40 13.58
C ALA A 128 -11.44 3.94 13.51
N ILE A 129 -11.28 5.13 12.93
CA ILE A 129 -10.00 5.85 12.86
C ILE A 129 -10.15 7.13 13.65
N ASN A 130 -9.38 7.30 14.73
CA ASN A 130 -9.46 8.45 15.65
C ASN A 130 -10.89 8.78 16.10
N GLY A 131 -11.72 7.73 16.28
CA GLY A 131 -13.12 7.83 16.70
C GLY A 131 -14.12 8.07 15.57
N VAL A 132 -13.66 8.26 14.32
CA VAL A 132 -14.53 8.33 13.12
C VAL A 132 -14.79 6.90 12.65
N MET A 133 -16.06 6.48 12.69
CA MET A 133 -16.48 5.17 12.18
C MET A 133 -16.62 5.22 10.65
N LEU A 134 -15.90 4.35 9.96
CA LEU A 134 -15.96 4.14 8.53
C LEU A 134 -16.64 2.81 8.27
N ASN A 135 -17.84 2.84 7.68
CA ASN A 135 -18.48 1.63 7.19
C ASN A 135 -17.88 1.29 5.83
N LEU A 136 -17.21 0.14 5.73
CA LEU A 136 -16.52 -0.27 4.51
C LEU A 136 -17.47 -1.06 3.60
N TYR A 137 -18.23 -1.98 4.16
CA TYR A 137 -19.37 -2.61 3.48
C TYR A 137 -20.30 -3.28 4.48
N ASP A 138 -21.55 -3.47 4.06
CA ASP A 138 -22.51 -4.36 4.74
C ASP A 138 -22.51 -5.73 4.05
N PHE A 139 -22.96 -6.78 4.75
CA PHE A 139 -23.22 -8.06 4.10
C PHE A 139 -24.57 -8.06 3.36
N ALA A 140 -24.67 -8.88 2.32
CA ALA A 140 -25.90 -9.07 1.58
C ALA A 140 -26.99 -9.69 2.49
N PRO A 141 -28.24 -9.17 2.50
CA PRO A 141 -29.30 -9.65 3.39
C PRO A 141 -29.67 -11.13 3.17
N ASP A 142 -29.46 -11.63 1.96
CA ASP A 142 -29.73 -13.00 1.54
C ASP A 142 -28.51 -13.94 1.71
N ASN A 143 -27.32 -13.38 1.95
CA ASN A 143 -26.11 -14.12 2.24
C ASN A 143 -25.13 -13.32 3.12
N LEU A 144 -25.18 -13.56 4.44
CA LEU A 144 -24.37 -12.87 5.46
C LEU A 144 -22.86 -13.15 5.39
N ARG A 145 -22.36 -13.74 4.31
CA ARG A 145 -20.93 -13.98 4.05
C ARG A 145 -20.42 -13.28 2.80
N VAL A 146 -21.30 -12.61 2.06
CA VAL A 146 -20.96 -11.94 0.81
C VAL A 146 -21.15 -10.44 1.03
N PRO A 147 -20.13 -9.61 0.80
CA PRO A 147 -20.28 -8.15 0.83
C PRO A 147 -21.37 -7.70 -0.15
N ALA A 148 -22.22 -6.77 0.29
CA ALA A 148 -23.23 -6.13 -0.56
C ALA A 148 -22.63 -5.03 -1.47
N SER A 149 -21.39 -4.59 -1.19
CA SER A 149 -20.66 -3.68 -2.08
C SER A 149 -20.31 -4.37 -3.39
N TYR A 150 -20.30 -3.59 -4.47
CA TYR A 150 -19.87 -4.06 -5.79
C TYR A 150 -18.37 -4.34 -5.85
N ASP A 151 -17.55 -3.59 -5.08
CA ASP A 151 -16.10 -3.75 -5.04
C ASP A 151 -15.55 -3.48 -3.62
N PRO A 152 -15.73 -4.44 -2.70
CA PRO A 152 -15.26 -4.30 -1.32
C PRO A 152 -13.73 -4.19 -1.23
N TRP A 153 -12.98 -4.68 -2.22
CA TRP A 153 -11.52 -4.64 -2.20
C TRP A 153 -11.04 -3.19 -2.38
N THR A 154 -11.60 -2.48 -3.36
CA THR A 154 -11.30 -1.06 -3.59
C THR A 154 -11.77 -0.21 -2.41
N ASP A 155 -12.99 -0.43 -1.91
CA ASP A 155 -13.56 0.34 -0.79
C ASP A 155 -12.70 0.23 0.49
N CYS A 156 -12.28 -0.99 0.83
CA CYS A 156 -11.41 -1.26 1.98
C CYS A 156 -10.00 -0.69 1.84
N SER A 157 -9.57 -0.32 0.63
CA SER A 157 -8.29 0.35 0.39
C SER A 157 -8.44 1.87 0.42
N ILE A 158 -9.39 2.40 -0.37
CA ILE A 158 -9.56 3.84 -0.65
C ILE A 158 -10.12 4.59 0.55
N ILE A 159 -11.19 4.08 1.17
CA ILE A 159 -11.91 4.81 2.22
C ILE A 159 -11.01 5.05 3.44
N PRO A 160 -10.28 4.04 3.96
CA PRO A 160 -9.38 4.28 5.08
C PRO A 160 -8.19 5.18 4.71
N ALA A 161 -7.63 5.05 3.50
CA ALA A 161 -6.56 5.92 3.03
C ALA A 161 -6.99 7.39 2.90
N ALA A 162 -8.20 7.64 2.41
CA ALA A 162 -8.77 8.99 2.33
C ALA A 162 -8.92 9.62 3.73
N GLU A 163 -9.33 8.84 4.73
CA GLU A 163 -9.41 9.33 6.11
C GLU A 163 -8.01 9.63 6.68
N VAL A 164 -7.00 8.80 6.39
CA VAL A 164 -5.60 9.12 6.75
C VAL A 164 -5.14 10.42 6.08
N ASN A 165 -5.43 10.62 4.79
CA ASN A 165 -5.10 11.87 4.10
C ASN A 165 -5.82 13.08 4.70
N ARG A 166 -7.08 12.95 5.11
CA ARG A 166 -7.80 13.99 5.85
C ARG A 166 -7.10 14.33 7.16
N LEU A 167 -6.60 13.34 7.90
CA LEU A 167 -5.82 13.56 9.13
C LEU A 167 -4.49 14.25 8.85
N LEU A 168 -3.76 13.85 7.81
CA LEU A 168 -2.50 14.48 7.38
C LEU A 168 -2.71 15.95 6.98
N VAL A 169 -3.82 16.27 6.31
CA VAL A 169 -4.22 17.66 6.00
C VAL A 169 -4.44 18.45 7.30
N ASN A 170 -5.17 17.89 8.27
CA ASN A 170 -5.43 18.58 9.54
C ASN A 170 -4.17 18.78 10.38
N ALA A 171 -3.18 17.90 10.23
CA ALA A 171 -1.86 18.03 10.85
C ALA A 171 -0.92 19.00 10.09
N GLU A 172 -1.41 19.66 9.04
CA GLU A 172 -0.64 20.54 8.16
C GLU A 172 0.58 19.86 7.53
N SER A 173 0.53 18.52 7.40
CA SER A 173 1.57 17.76 6.72
C SER A 173 1.54 18.03 5.22
N ASP A 174 2.72 18.07 4.60
CA ASP A 174 2.88 18.12 3.14
C ASP A 174 2.95 16.71 2.51
N ARG A 175 2.88 15.66 3.34
CA ARG A 175 2.87 14.26 2.92
C ARG A 175 1.47 13.71 2.77
N ARG A 176 1.28 12.81 1.81
CA ARG A 176 0.02 12.10 1.58
C ARG A 176 0.30 10.61 1.43
N LEU A 177 -0.72 9.82 1.78
CA LEU A 177 -0.79 8.41 1.47
C LEU A 177 -1.35 8.27 0.05
N ALA A 178 -0.57 7.67 -0.84
CA ALA A 178 -1.00 7.21 -2.15
C ALA A 178 -1.23 5.70 -2.11
N LEU A 179 -2.13 5.22 -2.96
CA LEU A 179 -2.36 3.81 -3.21
C LEU A 179 -1.94 3.48 -4.65
N VAL A 180 -1.33 2.33 -4.84
CA VAL A 180 -1.01 1.74 -6.13
C VAL A 180 -1.82 0.46 -6.24
N TRP A 181 -2.58 0.32 -7.33
CA TRP A 181 -3.57 -0.78 -7.49
C TRP A 181 -4.53 -0.92 -6.30
N PRO A 182 -5.25 0.16 -5.93
CA PRO A 182 -6.27 0.03 -4.90
C PRO A 182 -7.27 -1.07 -5.28
N GLY A 183 -7.54 -1.98 -4.34
CA GLY A 183 -8.44 -3.10 -4.59
C GLY A 183 -7.86 -4.27 -5.40
N SER A 184 -6.54 -4.34 -5.61
CA SER A 184 -5.86 -5.52 -6.16
C SER A 184 -5.21 -6.36 -5.05
N GLN A 185 -4.97 -7.65 -5.30
CA GLN A 185 -4.16 -8.51 -4.41
C GLN A 185 -2.74 -7.97 -4.22
N ASP A 186 -2.22 -7.27 -5.24
CA ASP A 186 -0.88 -6.68 -5.21
C ASP A 186 -0.93 -5.17 -4.92
N GLY A 187 -1.97 -4.71 -4.24
CA GLY A 187 -2.08 -3.31 -3.84
C GLY A 187 -0.96 -2.91 -2.88
N PHE A 188 -0.48 -1.68 -3.03
CA PHE A 188 0.50 -1.08 -2.12
C PHE A 188 0.13 0.35 -1.77
N SER A 189 0.71 0.85 -0.69
CA SER A 189 0.52 2.20 -0.22
C SER A 189 1.86 2.89 0.03
N VAL A 190 1.95 4.16 -0.32
CA VAL A 190 3.16 4.98 -0.23
C VAL A 190 2.83 6.25 0.52
N LEU A 191 3.53 6.52 1.62
CA LEU A 191 3.52 7.84 2.27
C LEU A 191 4.67 8.65 1.68
N GLY A 192 4.38 9.84 1.16
CA GLY A 192 5.41 10.71 0.59
C GLY A 192 4.93 12.14 0.34
N HIS A 193 5.84 13.04 -0.03
CA HIS A 193 5.50 14.43 -0.35
C HIS A 193 4.51 14.51 -1.53
N MET A 194 3.47 15.34 -1.40
CA MET A 194 2.40 15.44 -2.41
C MET A 194 2.93 15.72 -3.82
N GLU A 195 3.92 16.61 -3.97
CA GLU A 195 4.52 16.94 -5.27
C GLU A 195 5.25 15.76 -5.93
N VAL A 196 5.83 14.87 -5.13
CA VAL A 196 6.48 13.64 -5.63
C VAL A 196 5.41 12.67 -6.11
N LEU A 197 4.37 12.44 -5.29
CA LEU A 197 3.28 11.52 -5.60
C LEU A 197 2.49 11.96 -6.84
N GLN A 198 2.22 13.26 -6.98
CA GLN A 198 1.55 13.82 -8.17
C GLN A 198 2.37 13.63 -9.45
N ARG A 199 3.69 13.82 -9.38
CA ARG A 199 4.56 13.57 -10.54
C ARG A 199 4.60 12.09 -10.91
N ALA A 200 4.66 11.21 -9.92
CA ALA A 200 4.59 9.77 -10.15
C ALA A 200 3.24 9.36 -10.76
N ALA A 201 2.11 9.90 -10.26
CA ALA A 201 0.79 9.68 -10.83
C ALA A 201 0.70 10.12 -12.30
N ALA A 202 1.27 11.29 -12.62
CA ALA A 202 1.27 11.81 -13.98
C ALA A 202 2.09 10.92 -14.95
N SER A 203 3.23 10.39 -14.48
CA SER A 203 4.01 9.41 -15.25
C SER A 203 3.24 8.11 -15.44
N ALA A 204 2.60 7.59 -14.38
CA ALA A 204 1.80 6.37 -14.42
C ALA A 204 0.64 6.46 -15.44
N ALA A 205 -0.04 7.60 -15.49
CA ALA A 205 -1.14 7.82 -16.42
C ALA A 205 -0.71 7.87 -17.90
N ALA A 206 0.56 8.21 -18.18
CA ALA A 206 1.11 8.23 -19.54
C ALA A 206 1.44 6.83 -20.06
N ASP A 207 1.77 5.89 -19.16
CA ASP A 207 2.07 4.50 -19.46
C ASP A 207 0.77 3.68 -19.39
N ALA A 208 -0.03 3.77 -20.46
CA ALA A 208 -1.35 3.15 -20.56
C ALA A 208 -1.29 1.61 -20.41
N GLY A 209 -1.35 1.12 -19.18
CA GLY A 209 -1.35 -0.33 -18.91
C GLY A 209 -1.33 -0.68 -17.43
N SER A 210 -2.50 -0.63 -16.78
CA SER A 210 -2.89 -1.42 -15.59
C SER A 210 -2.55 -0.94 -14.17
N TRP A 211 -1.75 0.10 -13.92
CA TRP A 211 -1.43 0.53 -12.54
C TRP A 211 -1.90 1.94 -12.20
N GLY A 212 -3.01 2.01 -11.45
CA GLY A 212 -3.53 3.27 -10.95
C GLY A 212 -2.82 3.68 -9.68
N LEU A 213 -1.97 4.72 -9.74
CA LEU A 213 -1.55 5.45 -8.55
C LEU A 213 -2.61 6.52 -8.23
N VAL A 214 -3.22 6.41 -7.06
CA VAL A 214 -4.28 7.31 -6.59
C VAL A 214 -3.81 7.96 -5.30
N VAL A 215 -4.05 9.28 -5.16
CA VAL A 215 -3.98 9.97 -3.86
C VAL A 215 -5.41 10.27 -3.46
N PRO A 216 -6.02 9.45 -2.57
CA PRO A 216 -7.43 9.57 -2.21
C PRO A 216 -7.77 10.86 -1.45
#